data_AF-A0A9D2K0Q7-F1
#
_entry.id   AF-A0A9D2K0Q7-F1
#
_cell.length_a   1.000
_cell.length_b   1.000
_cell.length_c   1.000
_cell.angle_alpha   90.00
_cell.angle_beta   90.00
_cell.angle_gamma   90.00
#
_symmetry.space_group_name_H-M   'P 1'
#
loop_
_entity.id
_entity.type
_entity.pdbx_description
1 polymer ?
#
loop_
_entity_poly.entity_id
_entity_poly.type
_entity_poly.pdbx_seq_one_letter_code
_entity_poly.pdbx_strand_id
1 'polypeptide(L)' 'MRFYSIHELSNNTETVLSSVAAEHLVVITENGKPSALMIEVSEENFEETLSILKQMKDMRKNQREDENVT' A
#
# COMPACT_ATOMS: atom_id res chain seq x y z
N MET A 1 -0.65 -0.09 12.40
CA MET A 1 -0.53 0.56 11.07
C MET A 1 0.04 1.95 11.23
N ARG A 2 1.27 2.16 10.76
CA ARG A 2 2.00 3.43 10.88
C ARG A 2 1.74 4.34 9.67
N PHE A 3 1.84 5.64 9.90
CA PHE A 3 1.69 6.67 8.87
C PHE A 3 2.98 7.46 8.78
N TYR A 4 3.43 7.71 7.55
CA TYR A 4 4.55 8.59 7.25
C TYR A 4 4.11 9.62 6.23
N SER A 5 4.49 10.87 6.41
CA SER A 5 4.38 11.88 5.37
C SER A 5 5.38 11.61 4.24
N ILE A 6 5.08 12.11 3.04
CA ILE A 6 6.01 12.03 1.91
C ILE A 6 7.36 12.71 2.23
N HIS A 7 7.36 13.73 3.10
CA HIS A 7 8.58 14.38 3.57
C HIS A 7 9.40 13.48 4.51
N GLU A 8 8.75 12.74 5.42
CA GLU A 8 9.44 11.76 6.27
C GLU A 8 10.01 10.61 5.45
N LEU A 9 9.27 10.13 4.44
CA LEU A 9 9.77 9.14 3.50
C LEU A 9 11.02 9.64 2.77
N SER A 10 11.03 10.89 2.29
CA SER A 10 12.18 11.46 1.58
C SER A 10 13.39 11.72 2.48
N ASN A 11 13.17 12.16 3.72
CA ASN A 11 14.25 12.56 4.63
C ASN A 11 14.81 11.39 5.45
N ASN A 12 14.01 10.35 5.70
CA ASN A 12 14.34 9.24 6.59
C ASN A 12 14.03 7.87 5.94
N THR A 13 14.34 7.71 4.65
CA THR A 13 13.98 6.52 3.85
C THR A 13 14.31 5.20 4.53
N GLU A 14 15.51 5.06 5.08
CA GLU A 14 15.95 3.82 5.75
C GLU A 14 15.06 3.47 6.95
N THR A 15 14.80 4.43 7.84
CA THR A 15 13.91 4.25 9.00
C THR A 15 12.49 3.86 8.59
N VAL A 16 11.98 4.46 7.52
CA VAL A 16 10.66 4.13 7.01
C VAL A 16 10.66 2.71 6.43
N LEU A 17 11.66 2.33 5.65
CA LEU A 17 11.82 0.96 5.13
C LEU A 17 11.96 -0.08 6.25
N SER A 18 12.75 0.18 7.29
CA SER A 18 12.84 -0.71 8.46
C SER A 18 11.50 -0.86 9.19
N SER A 19 10.70 0.22 9.23
CA SER A 19 9.36 0.16 9.82
C SER A 19 8.39 -0.66 8.95
N VAL A 20 8.54 -0.66 7.63
CA VAL A 20 7.78 -1.54 6.73
C VAL A 20 8.16 -3.00 6.94
N ALA A 21 9.44 -3.30 7.09
CA ALA A 21 9.90 -4.66 7.39
C ALA A 21 9.34 -5.20 8.73
N ALA A 22 9.14 -4.32 9.73
CA ALA A 22 8.60 -4.71 11.03
C ALA A 22 7.05 -4.80 11.05
N GLU A 23 6.36 -3.96 10.29
CA GLU A 23 4.89 -3.81 10.34
C GLU A 23 4.18 -4.45 9.14
N HIS A 24 4.93 -4.95 8.16
CA HIS A 24 4.52 -5.44 6.83
C HIS A 24 3.78 -4.44 5.93
N LEU A 25 3.21 -3.37 6.50
CA LEU A 25 2.47 -2.34 5.80
C LEU A 25 2.53 -1.00 6.54
N VAL A 26 2.79 0.07 5.78
CA VAL A 26 2.65 1.45 6.25
C VAL A 26 1.87 2.29 5.25
N VAL A 27 1.27 3.37 5.74
CA VAL A 27 0.55 4.34 4.91
C VAL A 27 1.45 5.54 4.66
N ILE A 28 1.57 5.92 3.39
CA ILE A 28 2.20 7.19 3.01
C ILE A 28 1.11 8.24 2.86
N THR A 29 1.39 9.43 3.39
CA THR A 29 0.47 10.56 3.39
C THR A 29 1.05 11.76 2.64
N GLU A 30 0.18 12.51 1.99
CA GLU A 30 0.48 13.80 1.40
C GLU A 30 -0.46 14.84 2.01
N ASN A 31 0.10 15.91 2.59
CA ASN A 31 -0.66 16.94 3.31
C ASN A 31 -1.62 16.34 4.37
N GLY A 32 -1.17 15.32 5.10
CA GLY A 32 -1.94 14.63 6.14
C GLY A 32 -3.01 13.66 5.63
N LYS A 33 -3.16 13.48 4.31
CA LYS A 33 -4.13 12.56 3.71
C LYS A 33 -3.44 11.28 3.21
N PRO A 34 -3.98 10.09 3.46
CA PRO A 34 -3.48 8.85 2.84
C PRO A 34 -3.43 8.98 1.32
N SER A 35 -2.27 8.75 0.74
CA SER A 35 -2.04 8.85 -0.71
C SER A 35 -1.49 7.56 -1.30
N ALA A 36 -0.72 6.78 -0.53
CA ALA A 36 -0.20 5.50 -0.97
C ALA A 36 -0.05 4.50 0.19
N LEU A 37 0.15 3.24 -0.17
CA LEU A 37 0.56 2.16 0.73
C LEU A 37 1.96 1.71 0.34
N MET A 38 2.79 1.42 1.34
CA MET A 38 4.07 0.75 1.14
C MET A 38 4.02 -0.58 1.88
N ILE A 39 4.25 -1.66 1.14
CA ILE A 39 4.04 -3.04 1.58
C ILE A 39 5.40 -3.74 1.54
N GLU A 40 5.70 -4.51 2.57
CA GLU A 40 6.91 -5.34 2.60
C GLU A 40 6.84 -6.39 1.51
N VAL A 41 7.92 -6.49 0.73
CA VAL A 41 8.08 -7.53 -0.27
C VAL A 41 9.51 -8.07 -0.23
N SER A 42 9.64 -9.33 -0.58
CA SER A 42 10.89 -10.08 -0.72
C SER A 42 10.85 -10.90 -2.00
N GLU A 43 12.00 -11.47 -2.40
CA GLU A 43 12.06 -12.36 -3.57
C GLU A 43 11.08 -13.55 -3.46
N GLU A 44 10.80 -14.00 -2.24
CA GLU A 44 9.93 -15.15 -1.98
C GLU A 44 8.44 -14.82 -2.09
N ASN A 45 8.03 -13.61 -1.71
CA ASN A 45 6.62 -13.23 -1.58
C ASN A 45 6.13 -12.20 -2.63
N PHE A 46 7.02 -11.69 -3.49
CA PHE A 46 6.70 -10.60 -4.42
C PHE A 46 5.55 -10.95 -5.38
N GLU A 47 5.66 -12.09 -6.07
CA GLU A 47 4.67 -12.50 -7.08
C GLU A 47 3.29 -12.77 -6.47
N GLU A 48 3.26 -13.43 -5.31
CA GLU A 48 2.03 -13.70 -4.57
C GLU A 48 1.37 -12.38 -4.10
N THR A 49 2.15 -11.49 -3.48
CA THR A 49 1.68 -10.17 -3.02
C THR A 49 1.11 -9.36 -4.19
N LEU A 50 1.82 -9.33 -5.32
CA LEU A 50 1.37 -8.62 -6.51
C LEU A 50 0.08 -9.21 -7.09
N SER A 51 -0.05 -10.54 -7.11
CA SER A 51 -1.25 -11.23 -7.59
C SER A 51 -2.47 -10.89 -6.73
N ILE A 52 -2.34 -10.94 -5.41
CA ILE A 52 -3.42 -10.58 -4.47
C ILE A 52 -3.87 -9.14 -4.69
N LEU A 53 -2.93 -8.19 -4.78
CA LEU A 53 -3.26 -6.78 -5.00
C LEU A 53 -4.00 -6.54 -6.32
N LYS A 54 -3.61 -7.24 -7.39
CA LYS A 54 -4.32 -7.19 -8.69
C LYS A 54 -5.75 -7.72 -8.57
N GLN A 55 -5.91 -8.91 -7.99
CA GLN A 55 -7.23 -9.53 -7.78
C GLN A 55 -8.15 -8.62 -6.95
N MET A 56 -7.65 -8.06 -5.85
CA MET A 56 -8.42 -7.13 -5.02
C MET A 56 -8.88 -5.88 -5.79
N LYS A 57 -8.03 -5.34 -6.67
CA LYS A 57 -8.36 -4.17 -7.49
C LYS A 57 -9.44 -4.51 -8.52
N ASP A 58 -9.35 -5.68 -9.14
CA ASP A 58 -10.30 -6.14 -10.15
C ASP A 58 -11.67 -6.48 -9.53
N MET A 59 -11.68 -7.15 -8.37
CA MET A 59 -12.91 -7.43 -7.63
C MET A 59 -13.67 -6.14 -7.26
N ARG A 60 -12.97 -5.12 -6.78
CA ARG A 60 -13.61 -3.83 -6.48
C ARG A 60 -14.12 -3.12 -7.73
N LYS A 61 -13.46 -3.28 -8.88
CA LYS A 61 -13.92 -2.68 -10.13
C LYS A 61 -15.26 -3.28 -10.53
N ASN A 62 -15.38 -4.61 -10.50
CA ASN A 62 -16.59 -5.32 -10.87
C ASN A 62 -17.77 -4.97 -9.94
N GLN A 63 -17.53 -4.86 -8.63
CA GLN A 63 -18.56 -4.43 -7.66
C GLN A 63 -19.13 -3.04 -7.94
N ARG A 64 -18.28 -2.09 -8.38
CA ARG A 64 -18.74 -0.73 -8.75
C ARG A 64 -19.52 -0.70 -10.07
N GLU A 65 -19.24 -1.63 -10.98
CA GLU A 65 -20.00 -1.75 -12.22
C GLU A 65 -21.40 -2.31 -11.93
N ASP A 66 -21.51 -3.30 -11.05
CA ASP A 66 -22.80 -3.86 -10.62
C ASP A 66 -23.68 -2.83 -9.87
N GLU A 67 -23.08 -1.96 -9.04
CA GLU A 67 -23.78 -0.87 -8.34
C GLU A 67 -24.26 0.27 -9.26
N ASN A 68 -23.61 0.50 -10.41
CA ASN A 68 -23.99 1.56 -11.36
C ASN A 68 -25.01 1.10 -12.42
N VAL A 69 -25.34 -0.19 -12.44
CA VAL A 69 -26.33 -0.78 -13.37
C VAL A 69 -27.70 -0.99 -12.69
N THR A 70 -27.81 -0.70 -11.39
CA THR A 70 -29.07 -0.74 -10.60
C THR A 70 -29.59 0.68 -10.33
#